data_AF-A0A9D7NDU1-F1
#
_entry.id   AF-A0A9D7NDU1-F1
#
_cell.length_a   1.000
_cell.length_b   1.000
_cell.length_c   1.000
_cell.angle_alpha   90.00
_cell.angle_beta   90.00
_cell.angle_gamma   90.00
#
_symmetry.space_group_name_H-M   'P 1'
#
loop_
_entity.id
_entity.type
_entity.pdbx_description
1 polymer ?
#
loop_
_entity_poly.entity_id
_entity_poly.type
_entity_poly.pdbx_seq_one_letter_code
_entity_poly.pdbx_strand_id
1 'polypeptide(L)'
;MLEHSRASTGVKEPTDLNALADEYLRLAYHGLRAKDSSFNATMETHFDESLPKVEVIPQDIGRVLLNLINNAFYAVAERYKTMAMAFLKRSKTKSFSHFSPPSLPEKVRAWD
;
A
#
# COMPACT_ATOMS: atom_id res chain seq x y z
N MET A 1 16.89 17.89 -3.59
CA MET A 1 15.50 18.34 -3.90
C MET A 1 15.32 18.85 -5.34
N LEU A 2 16.36 18.90 -6.19
CA LEU A 2 16.30 19.44 -7.57
C LEU A 2 16.09 18.39 -8.68
N GLU A 3 16.25 17.10 -8.39
CA GLU A 3 16.11 16.02 -9.40
C GLU A 3 14.64 15.68 -9.74
N HIS A 4 13.66 16.13 -8.94
CA HIS A 4 12.25 15.81 -9.18
C HIS A 4 11.47 16.88 -9.95
N SER A 5 12.06 18.05 -10.22
CA SER A 5 11.43 19.13 -11.01
C SER A 5 11.91 19.18 -12.46
N ARG A 6 12.83 18.30 -12.87
CA ARG A 6 13.27 18.23 -14.26
C ARG A 6 12.13 17.62 -15.09
N ALA A 7 11.83 18.24 -16.22
CA ALA A 7 11.02 17.63 -17.25
C ALA A 7 11.59 16.24 -17.52
N SER A 8 10.73 15.22 -17.52
CA SER A 8 11.12 13.86 -17.94
C SER A 8 11.88 14.02 -19.26
N THR A 9 13.12 13.53 -19.33
CA THR A 9 13.93 13.65 -20.54
C THR A 9 13.27 12.94 -21.73
N GLY A 10 12.20 12.17 -21.48
CA GLY A 10 11.49 11.38 -22.47
C GLY A 10 12.30 10.21 -23.00
N VAL A 11 13.49 9.99 -22.43
CA VAL A 11 14.42 8.96 -22.88
C VAL A 11 14.00 7.64 -22.26
N LYS A 12 13.77 6.66 -23.12
CA LYS A 12 13.56 5.28 -22.70
C LYS A 12 14.90 4.65 -22.35
N GLU A 13 14.91 3.88 -21.28
CA GLU A 13 16.06 3.08 -20.87
C GLU A 13 15.63 1.70 -20.39
N PRO A 14 16.50 0.67 -20.55
CA PRO A 14 16.19 -0.67 -20.10
C PRO A 14 16.06 -0.71 -18.57
N THR A 15 14.82 -0.85 -18.11
CA THR A 15 14.47 -0.73 -16.69
C THR A 15 13.99 -2.07 -16.14
N ASP A 16 14.42 -2.39 -14.92
CA ASP A 16 13.86 -3.48 -14.12
C ASP A 16 12.54 -3.02 -13.48
N LEU A 17 11.41 -3.51 -14.01
CA LEU A 17 10.09 -3.09 -13.56
C LEU A 17 9.74 -3.64 -12.17
N ASN A 18 10.30 -4.78 -11.76
CA ASN A 18 10.05 -5.33 -10.43
C ASN A 18 10.71 -4.47 -9.37
N ALA A 19 11.98 -4.11 -9.58
CA ALA A 19 12.71 -3.21 -8.69
C ALA A 19 12.02 -1.83 -8.61
N LEU A 20 11.58 -1.28 -9.75
CA LEU A 20 10.86 -0.01 -9.79
C LEU A 20 9.53 -0.08 -9.02
N ALA A 21 8.76 -1.15 -9.20
CA ALA A 21 7.50 -1.35 -8.49
C ALA A 21 7.71 -1.48 -6.97
N ASP A 22 8.70 -2.26 -6.52
CA ASP A 22 9.01 -2.41 -5.10
C ASP A 22 9.44 -1.08 -4.46
N GLU A 23 10.29 -0.31 -5.14
CA GLU A 23 10.73 1.01 -4.68
C GLU A 23 9.54 1.96 -4.49
N TYR A 24 8.68 2.09 -5.50
CA TYR A 24 7.54 3.01 -5.44
C TYR A 24 6.45 2.54 -4.47
N LEU A 25 6.31 1.23 -4.24
CA LEU A 25 5.45 0.66 -3.19
C LEU A 25 5.92 1.08 -1.79
N ARG A 26 7.21 0.93 -1.50
CA ARG A 26 7.81 1.37 -0.23
C ARG A 26 7.70 2.88 -0.08
N LEU A 27 7.97 3.64 -1.14
CA LEU A 27 7.90 5.11 -1.12
C LEU A 27 6.47 5.59 -0.80
N ALA A 28 5.45 5.02 -1.44
CA ALA A 28 4.06 5.33 -1.16
C ALA A 28 3.69 5.00 0.29
N TYR A 29 4.12 3.84 0.78
CA TYR A 29 3.79 3.38 2.13
C TYR A 29 4.39 4.28 3.20
N HIS A 30 5.69 4.57 3.09
CA HIS A 30 6.37 5.47 4.02
C HIS A 30 5.85 6.91 3.90
N GLY A 31 5.51 7.36 2.68
CA GLY A 31 4.91 8.66 2.45
C GLY A 31 3.55 8.81 3.15
N LEU A 32 2.71 7.77 3.13
CA LEU A 32 1.44 7.78 3.86
C LEU A 32 1.65 7.67 5.38
N ARG A 33 2.56 6.79 5.83
CA ARG A 33 2.91 6.64 7.26
C ARG A 33 3.47 7.91 7.89
N ALA A 34 4.21 8.70 7.13
CA ALA A 34 4.73 9.99 7.58
C ALA A 34 3.60 11.01 7.83
N LYS A 35 2.49 10.90 7.07
CA LYS A 35 1.29 11.74 7.25
C LYS A 35 0.36 11.20 8.34
N ASP A 36 0.23 9.89 8.43
CA ASP A 36 -0.60 9.17 9.40
C ASP A 36 0.15 7.95 9.93
N SER A 37 0.74 8.10 11.12
CA SER A 37 1.52 7.04 11.77
C SER A 37 0.67 5.85 12.22
N SER A 38 -0.65 6.01 12.30
CA SER A 38 -1.59 4.94 12.68
C SER A 38 -1.93 4.02 11.51
N PHE A 39 -1.73 4.48 10.27
CA PHE A 39 -1.94 3.66 9.09
C PHE A 39 -1.02 2.44 9.15
N ASN A 40 -1.56 1.25 8.93
CA ASN A 40 -0.81 0.02 8.82
C ASN A 40 -1.45 -0.83 7.73
N ALA A 41 -0.63 -1.33 6.82
CA ALA A 41 -1.06 -2.23 5.76
C ALA A 41 0.03 -3.29 5.56
N THR A 42 -0.41 -4.53 5.33
CA THR A 42 0.50 -5.60 4.89
C THR A 42 0.64 -5.47 3.38
N MET A 43 1.87 -5.46 2.89
CA MET A 43 2.19 -5.41 1.46
C MET A 43 2.77 -6.76 1.07
N GLU A 44 2.13 -7.45 0.14
CA GLU A 44 2.57 -8.73 -0.40
C GLU A 44 2.85 -8.55 -1.89
N THR A 45 4.03 -9.00 -2.35
CA THR A 45 4.46 -8.88 -3.75
C THR A 45 4.71 -10.25 -4.34
N HIS A 46 4.31 -10.41 -5.60
CA HIS A 46 4.51 -11.63 -6.38
C HIS A 46 5.09 -11.22 -7.74
N PHE A 47 6.37 -10.88 -7.73
CA PHE A 47 7.08 -10.46 -8.94
C PHE A 47 7.55 -11.68 -9.73
N ASP A 48 7.58 -11.55 -11.05
CA ASP A 48 8.18 -12.56 -11.93
C ASP A 48 9.68 -12.28 -12.09
N GLU A 49 10.52 -13.12 -11.49
CA GLU A 49 11.99 -13.00 -11.55
C GLU A 49 12.55 -13.15 -12.97
N SER A 50 11.78 -13.77 -13.88
CA SER A 50 12.19 -13.96 -15.27
C SER A 50 11.85 -12.77 -16.18
N LEU A 51 11.18 -11.73 -15.64
CA LEU A 51 10.79 -10.56 -16.40
C LEU A 51 12.03 -9.83 -16.96
N PRO A 52 12.23 -9.76 -18.29
CA PRO A 52 13.35 -9.03 -18.85
C PRO A 52 13.19 -7.53 -18.62
N LYS A 53 14.32 -6.80 -18.68
CA LYS A 53 14.28 -5.34 -18.66
C LYS A 53 13.47 -4.81 -19.85
N VAL A 54 12.70 -3.75 -19.61
CA VAL A 54 11.82 -3.15 -20.60
C VAL A 54 12.25 -1.71 -20.88
N GLU A 55 12.26 -1.33 -22.14
CA GLU A 55 12.52 0.05 -22.59
C GLU A 55 11.34 0.97 -22.21
N VAL A 56 11.46 1.64 -21.07
CA VAL A 56 10.47 2.59 -20.56
C VAL A 56 11.15 3.88 -20.10
N ILE A 57 10.35 4.90 -19.80
CA ILE A 57 10.84 6.09 -19.10
C ILE A 57 10.58 5.86 -17.60
N PRO A 58 11.57 5.43 -16.79
CA PRO A 58 11.33 5.00 -15.41
C PRO A 58 10.68 6.07 -14.55
N GLN A 59 10.97 7.35 -14.77
CA GLN A 59 10.38 8.45 -14.01
C GLN A 59 8.87 8.57 -14.26
N ASP A 60 8.42 8.36 -15.49
CA ASP A 60 7.01 8.45 -15.85
C ASP A 60 6.24 7.21 -15.37
N ILE A 61 6.83 6.01 -15.51
CA ILE A 61 6.27 4.79 -14.91
C ILE A 61 6.20 4.90 -13.39
N GLY A 62 7.26 5.42 -12.76
CA GLY A 62 7.32 5.65 -11.34
C GLY A 62 6.22 6.57 -10.83
N ARG A 63 5.93 7.68 -11.53
CA ARG A 63 4.79 8.56 -11.21
C ARG A 63 3.46 7.84 -11.30
N VAL A 64 3.26 6.99 -12.31
CA VAL A 64 2.05 6.18 -12.45
C VAL A 64 1.91 5.20 -11.29
N LEU A 65 2.96 4.43 -10.98
CA LEU A 65 2.98 3.49 -9.87
C LEU A 65 2.68 4.18 -8.54
N LEU A 66 3.36 5.28 -8.25
CA LEU A 66 3.14 6.06 -7.03
C LEU A 66 1.69 6.51 -6.89
N ASN A 67 1.09 7.03 -7.96
CA ASN A 67 -0.29 7.52 -7.93
C ASN A 67 -1.30 6.38 -7.73
N LEU A 68 -1.11 5.26 -8.42
CA LEU A 68 -1.98 4.09 -8.28
C LEU A 68 -1.91 3.51 -6.87
N ILE A 69 -0.71 3.37 -6.32
CA ILE A 69 -0.50 2.80 -4.98
C ILE A 69 -1.06 3.75 -3.91
N ASN A 70 -0.85 5.06 -4.04
CA ASN A 70 -1.46 6.04 -3.13
C ASN A 70 -3.00 5.97 -3.15
N ASN A 71 -3.60 5.86 -4.33
CA ASN A 71 -5.05 5.70 -4.45
C ASN A 71 -5.54 4.39 -3.81
N ALA A 72 -4.78 3.29 -3.98
CA ALA A 72 -5.09 2.02 -3.34
C ALA A 72 -5.03 2.12 -1.81
N PHE A 73 -3.99 2.74 -1.24
CA PHE A 73 -3.90 2.95 0.20
C PHE A 73 -5.01 3.87 0.74
N TYR A 74 -5.37 4.91 0.00
CA TYR A 74 -6.51 5.75 0.35
C TYR A 74 -7.80 4.93 0.43
N ALA A 75 -8.10 4.12 -0.60
CA ALA A 75 -9.30 3.29 -0.62
C ALA A 75 -9.33 2.24 0.51
N VAL A 76 -8.18 1.64 0.84
CA VAL A 76 -8.04 0.71 1.97
C VAL A 76 -8.31 1.43 3.30
N ALA A 77 -7.72 2.60 3.51
CA ALA A 77 -7.92 3.40 4.72
C ALA A 77 -9.38 3.85 4.88
N GLU A 78 -10.03 4.27 3.79
CA GLU A 78 -11.43 4.67 3.78
C GLU A 78 -12.34 3.48 4.14
N ARG A 79 -12.14 2.32 3.48
CA ARG A 79 -12.91 1.10 3.80
C ARG A 79 -12.75 0.68 5.25
N TYR A 80 -11.54 0.71 5.80
CA TYR A 80 -11.30 0.39 7.20
C TYR A 80 -12.08 1.31 8.15
N LYS A 81 -12.05 2.62 7.89
CA LYS A 81 -12.83 3.61 8.67
C LYS A 81 -14.33 3.34 8.60
N THR A 82 -14.86 3.09 7.40
CA THR A 82 -16.29 2.78 7.22
C THR A 82 -16.69 1.51 7.98
N MET A 83 -15.87 0.46 7.93
CA MET A 83 -16.11 -0.79 8.67
C MET A 83 -16.08 -0.58 10.18
N ALA A 84 -15.10 0.17 10.69
CA ALA A 84 -14.99 0.51 12.10
C ALA A 84 -16.22 1.31 12.60
N MET A 85 -16.68 2.29 11.80
CA MET A 85 -17.88 3.07 12.11
C MET A 85 -19.15 2.20 12.10
N ALA A 86 -19.29 1.30 11.13
CA ALA A 86 -20.42 0.37 11.07
C ALA A 86 -20.45 -0.57 12.28
N PHE A 87 -19.27 -1.06 12.71
CA PHE A 87 -19.15 -1.88 13.92
C PHE A 87 -19.56 -1.11 15.18
N LEU A 88 -19.09 0.13 15.35
CA LEU A 88 -19.44 0.97 16.50
C LEU A 88 -20.94 1.31 16.54
N LYS A 89 -21.57 1.55 15.38
CA LYS A 89 -23.02 1.80 15.31
C LYS A 89 -23.81 0.56 15.75
N ARG A 90 -23.34 -0.64 15.39
CA ARG A 90 -23.95 -1.92 15.76
C ARG A 90 -23.77 -2.25 17.24
N SER A 91 -22.65 -1.88 17.85
CA SER A 91 -22.43 -2.11 19.29
C SER A 91 -23.28 -1.15 20.15
N LYS A 92 -23.43 0.11 19.77
CA LYS A 92 -24.29 1.08 20.49
C LYS A 92 -25.79 0.75 20.42
N THR A 93 -26.23 -0.01 19.42
CA THR A 93 -27.63 -0.45 19.29
C THR A 93 -27.94 -1.74 20.04
N LYS A 94 -26.94 -2.49 20.51
CA LYS A 94 -27.11 -3.63 21.41
C LYS A 94 -26.53 -3.31 22.77
N SER A 95 -27.35 -2.73 23.64
CA SER A 95 -27.17 -2.81 25.09
C SER A 95 -27.23 -4.28 25.51
N PHE A 96 -26.09 -4.98 25.53
CA PHE A 96 -25.94 -6.22 26.26
C PHE A 96 -24.59 -6.22 26.97
N SER A 97 -24.68 -6.12 28.29
CA SER A 97 -23.64 -6.50 29.24
C SER A 97 -23.14 -7.90 28.89
N HIS A 98 -21.81 -8.06 28.84
CA HIS A 98 -21.08 -9.27 28.42
C HIS A 98 -20.96 -9.48 26.91
N PHE A 99 -19.98 -8.81 26.31
CA PHE A 99 -19.35 -9.34 25.10
C PHE A 99 -17.84 -9.07 25.15
N SER A 100 -17.05 -10.14 25.23
CA SER A 100 -15.59 -10.04 25.11
C SER A 100 -15.22 -9.82 23.63
N PRO A 101 -14.27 -8.91 23.34
CA PRO A 101 -13.84 -8.67 21.97
C PRO A 101 -13.19 -9.93 21.37
N PRO A 102 -13.37 -10.21 20.07
CA PRO A 102 -12.62 -11.28 19.43
C PRO A 102 -11.15 -10.88 19.38
N SER A 103 -10.27 -11.73 19.90
CA SER A 103 -8.82 -11.57 19.71
C SER A 103 -8.49 -11.64 18.21
N LEU A 104 -7.57 -10.78 17.78
CA LEU A 104 -6.94 -10.88 16.46
C LEU A 104 -6.37 -12.30 16.30
N PRO A 105 -6.48 -12.91 15.11
CA PRO A 105 -5.93 -14.25 14.90
C PRO A 105 -4.42 -14.22 15.12
N GLU A 106 -3.99 -14.96 16.14
CA GLU A 106 -2.60 -15.27 16.43
C GLU A 106 -2.08 -16.16 15.29
N LYS A 107 -1.54 -15.57 14.23
CA LYS A 107 -0.71 -16.33 13.29
C LYS A 107 0.59 -16.71 14.01
N VAL A 108 0.62 -17.86 14.68
CA VAL A 108 1.87 -18.61 14.89
C VAL A 108 1.61 -20.13 14.97
N ARG A 109 2.36 -20.84 14.11
CA ARG A 109 2.86 -22.22 14.23
C ARG A 109 2.06 -23.39 13.62
N ALA A 110 2.88 -24.28 13.05
CA ALA A 110 2.61 -25.53 12.35
C ALA A 110 2.07 -25.34 10.93
N TRP A 111 2.93 -25.53 9.92
CA TRP A 111 3.09 -26.80 9.19
C TRP A 111 4.56 -26.92 8.73
N ASP A 112 5.05 -28.15 8.70
CA ASP A 112 6.39 -28.58 8.29
C ASP A 112 6.84 -28.10 6.91
#